data_AF-A0A1H5R7L2-F1
#
_entry.id   AF-A0A1H5R7L2-F1
#
_cell.length_a   1.000
_cell.length_b   1.000
_cell.length_c   1.000
_cell.angle_alpha   90.00
_cell.angle_beta   90.00
_cell.angle_gamma   90.00
#
_symmetry.space_group_name_H-M   'P 1'
#
loop_
_entity.id
_entity.type
_entity.pdbx_description
1 polymer ?
#
loop_
_entity_poly.entity_id
_entity_poly.type
_entity_poly.pdbx_seq_one_letter_code
_entity_poly.pdbx_strand_id
1 'polypeptide(L)'
;MTDLFDGPGSITGIEWADLNGRLLLITPHEVIASFKTQVSDGPTVRADVVVLDGPDAPFEYKDTLIFPKLLQGQVRSNAGTGRMNLGRLGQGEKKPGQSAPWMLAEPTEADKAVARRHLASSAQPPF
;
A
#
# COMPACT_ATOMS: atom_id res chain seq x y z
N MET A 1 28.80 -0.85 4.52
CA MET A 1 28.12 -0.28 5.71
C MET A 1 26.72 0.11 5.27
N THR A 2 25.74 -0.76 5.54
CA THR A 2 24.33 -0.35 5.42
C THR A 2 24.03 0.38 6.71
N ASP A 3 23.88 1.70 6.61
CA ASP A 3 23.65 2.50 7.80
C ASP A 3 22.28 2.18 8.41
N LEU A 4 22.20 2.14 9.75
CA LEU A 4 21.00 1.71 10.51
C LEU A 4 20.02 2.87 10.74
N PHE A 5 20.26 4.01 10.12
CA PHE A 5 19.45 5.22 10.31
C PHE A 5 18.46 5.36 9.15
N ASP A 6 17.17 5.16 9.45
CA ASP A 6 16.10 5.71 8.62
C ASP A 6 16.06 7.24 8.83
N GLY A 7 15.99 8.00 7.73
CA GLY A 7 15.73 9.44 7.78
C GLY A 7 14.37 9.76 8.44
N PRO A 8 14.03 11.04 8.68
CA PRO A 8 12.74 11.39 9.27
C PRO A 8 11.60 10.80 8.43
N GLY A 9 10.68 10.08 9.09
CA GLY A 9 9.51 9.51 8.43
C GLY A 9 8.70 10.59 7.74
N SER A 10 8.53 10.48 6.42
CA SER A 10 7.71 11.42 5.67
C SER A 10 6.24 11.14 5.96
N ILE A 11 5.54 12.07 6.64
CA ILE A 11 4.07 12.07 6.81
C ILE A 11 3.38 12.46 5.47
N THR A 12 4.03 12.28 4.32
CA THR A 12 3.36 12.45 3.03
C THR A 12 2.34 11.33 2.86
N GLY A 13 1.06 11.67 2.99
CA GLY A 13 -0.03 10.80 2.60
C GLY A 13 0.12 10.36 1.14
N ILE A 14 -0.35 9.16 0.82
CA ILE A 14 -0.29 8.64 -0.54
C ILE A 14 -1.26 9.41 -1.43
N GLU A 15 -0.73 10.04 -2.48
CA GLU A 15 -1.53 10.54 -3.60
C GLU A 15 -1.85 9.37 -4.54
N TRP A 16 -2.99 8.73 -4.33
CA TRP A 16 -3.39 7.51 -5.05
C TRP A 16 -3.52 7.73 -6.57
N ALA A 17 -3.80 8.97 -7.00
CA ALA A 17 -3.86 9.32 -8.41
C ALA A 17 -2.52 9.08 -9.12
N ASP A 18 -1.40 9.42 -8.47
CA ASP A 18 -0.05 9.28 -9.03
C ASP A 18 0.40 7.81 -9.12
N LEU A 19 -0.22 6.95 -8.31
CA LEU A 19 0.05 5.52 -8.27
C LEU A 19 -0.90 4.69 -9.16
N ASN A 20 -1.80 5.34 -9.90
CA ASN A 20 -2.78 4.61 -10.72
C ASN A 20 -2.09 3.72 -11.76
N GLY A 21 -2.46 2.44 -11.81
CA GLY A 21 -1.86 1.41 -12.67
C GLY A 21 -0.59 0.76 -12.12
N ARG A 22 -0.01 1.29 -11.03
CA ARG A 22 1.22 0.74 -10.41
C ARG A 22 0.97 -0.58 -9.71
N LEU A 23 1.98 -1.43 -9.68
CA LEU A 23 1.98 -2.66 -8.88
C LEU A 23 2.32 -2.33 -7.42
N LEU A 24 1.40 -2.60 -6.51
CA LEU A 24 1.56 -2.33 -5.08
C LEU A 24 1.65 -3.62 -4.28
N LEU A 25 2.59 -3.66 -3.34
CA LEU A 25 2.66 -4.64 -2.27
C LEU A 25 2.35 -3.93 -0.96
N ILE A 26 1.22 -4.26 -0.36
CA ILE A 26 0.74 -3.64 0.88
C ILE A 26 0.92 -4.61 2.03
N THR A 27 1.55 -4.16 3.10
CA THR A 27 1.72 -4.90 4.37
C THR A 27 0.88 -4.23 5.45
N PRO A 28 -0.34 -4.72 5.72
CA PRO A 28 -1.24 -4.08 6.68
C PRO A 28 -0.84 -4.44 8.12
N HIS A 29 -0.69 -3.42 8.96
CA HIS A 29 -0.24 -3.57 10.35
C HIS A 29 -1.40 -3.63 11.34
N GLU A 30 -2.30 -2.64 11.26
CA GLU A 30 -3.42 -2.56 12.20
C GLU A 30 -4.65 -1.87 11.58
N VAL A 31 -5.81 -2.20 12.14
CA VAL A 31 -7.07 -1.49 11.86
C VAL A 31 -7.33 -0.52 13.01
N ILE A 32 -7.27 0.77 12.72
CA ILE A 32 -7.55 1.84 13.66
C ILE A 32 -9.06 2.10 13.63
N ALA A 33 -9.78 1.68 14.68
CA ALA A 33 -11.25 1.68 14.72
C ALA A 33 -11.89 3.09 14.67
N SER A 34 -11.22 4.10 15.20
CA SER A 34 -11.70 5.48 15.19
C SER A 34 -10.54 6.43 14.95
N PHE A 35 -10.38 6.89 13.72
CA PHE A 35 -9.45 7.95 13.39
C PHE A 35 -10.22 9.24 13.11
N LYS A 36 -10.36 10.11 14.12
CA LYS A 36 -10.94 11.45 13.92
C LYS A 36 -9.89 12.35 13.29
N THR A 37 -9.92 12.50 11.97
CA THR A 37 -9.26 13.61 11.27
C THR A 37 -10.30 14.54 10.69
N GLN A 38 -9.91 15.78 10.37
CA GLN A 38 -10.80 16.74 9.72
C GLN A 38 -11.38 16.25 8.37
N VAL A 39 -10.84 15.17 7.81
CA VAL A 39 -11.09 14.69 6.43
C VAL A 39 -11.89 13.38 6.38
N SER A 40 -11.84 12.54 7.41
CA SER A 40 -12.60 11.29 7.43
C SER A 40 -12.98 10.86 8.83
N ASP A 41 -14.23 10.42 9.01
CA ASP A 41 -14.70 9.71 10.19
C ASP A 41 -14.91 8.23 9.83
N GLY A 42 -14.24 7.32 10.52
CA GLY A 42 -14.33 5.89 10.29
C GLY A 42 -13.05 5.09 10.58
N PRO A 43 -13.12 3.76 10.42
CA PRO A 43 -11.95 2.90 10.55
C PRO A 43 -10.95 3.15 9.41
N THR A 44 -9.67 3.07 9.72
CA THR A 44 -8.56 3.25 8.77
C THR A 44 -7.55 2.13 8.96
N VAL A 45 -6.86 1.73 7.90
CA VAL A 45 -5.80 0.72 7.99
C VAL A 45 -4.45 1.41 7.94
N ARG A 46 -3.60 1.13 8.94
CA ARG A 46 -2.18 1.49 8.93
C ARG A 46 -1.39 0.38 8.23
N ALA A 47 -0.52 0.73 7.30
CA ALA A 47 0.20 -0.24 6.48
C ALA A 47 1.53 0.33 5.96
N ASP A 48 2.43 -0.56 5.55
CA ASP A 48 3.51 -0.20 4.62
C ASP A 48 3.02 -0.47 3.18
N VAL A 49 3.37 0.42 2.26
CA VAL A 49 3.02 0.29 0.84
C VAL A 49 4.30 0.40 0.02
N VAL A 50 4.63 -0.66 -0.69
CA VAL A 50 5.75 -0.70 -1.64
C VAL A 50 5.22 -0.62 -3.07
N VAL A 51 5.69 0.36 -3.83
CA VAL A 51 5.49 0.48 -5.27
C VAL A 51 6.59 -0.32 -5.96
N LEU A 52 6.21 -1.36 -6.71
CA LEU A 52 7.13 -2.35 -7.27
C LEU A 52 7.52 -2.10 -8.73
N ASP A 53 6.82 -1.21 -9.44
CA ASP A 53 7.11 -0.87 -10.83
C ASP A 53 7.00 0.63 -11.12
N GLY A 54 7.68 1.08 -12.18
CA GLY A 54 7.75 2.49 -12.56
C GLY A 54 9.15 3.08 -12.50
N PRO A 55 9.29 4.37 -12.87
CA PRO A 55 10.59 5.04 -12.97
C PRO A 55 11.31 5.14 -11.62
N ASP A 56 10.55 5.27 -10.53
CA ASP A 56 11.08 5.45 -9.18
C ASP A 56 11.00 4.17 -8.32
N ALA A 57 10.74 3.02 -8.95
CA ALA A 57 10.56 1.75 -8.23
C ALA A 57 11.90 1.02 -7.95
N PRO A 58 12.03 0.35 -6.79
CA PRO A 58 11.04 0.26 -5.73
C PRO A 58 10.99 1.54 -4.87
N PHE A 59 9.77 1.99 -4.54
CA PHE A 59 9.54 3.10 -3.60
C PHE A 59 8.65 2.65 -2.45
N GLU A 60 8.97 3.02 -1.22
CA GLU A 60 8.27 2.57 -0.02
C GLU A 60 7.65 3.73 0.77
N TYR A 61 6.37 3.60 1.07
CA TYR A 61 5.66 4.42 2.04
C TYR A 61 5.52 3.60 3.33
N LYS A 62 6.35 3.92 4.34
CA LYS A 62 6.29 3.29 5.66
C LYS A 62 5.22 3.95 6.54
N ASP A 63 4.56 3.17 7.38
CA ASP A 63 3.61 3.62 8.41
C ASP A 63 2.51 4.59 7.90
N THR A 64 1.97 4.30 6.71
CA THR A 64 0.98 5.17 6.05
C THR A 64 -0.46 4.74 6.36
N LEU A 65 -1.39 5.68 6.21
CA LEU A 65 -2.82 5.47 6.45
C LEU A 65 -3.60 5.32 5.15
N ILE A 66 -4.32 4.21 5.02
CA ILE A 66 -5.15 3.90 3.85
C ILE A 66 -6.58 4.39 4.10
N PHE A 67 -6.95 5.52 3.50
CA PHE A 67 -8.30 6.12 3.59
C PHE A 67 -9.33 5.60 2.57
N PRO A 68 -8.98 5.14 1.34
CA PRO A 68 -9.99 4.67 0.40
C PRO A 68 -10.74 3.43 0.92
N LYS A 69 -12.05 3.56 1.16
CA LYS A 69 -12.87 2.53 1.84
C LYS A 69 -12.85 1.16 1.16
N LEU A 70 -12.87 1.12 -0.18
CA LEU A 70 -12.84 -0.14 -0.92
C LEU A 70 -11.48 -0.83 -0.75
N LEU A 71 -10.39 -0.07 -0.88
CA LEU A 71 -9.03 -0.56 -0.65
C LEU A 71 -8.85 -1.06 0.79
N GLN A 72 -9.35 -0.32 1.79
CA GLN A 72 -9.37 -0.80 3.18
C GLN A 72 -10.07 -2.16 3.32
N GLY A 73 -11.21 -2.32 2.66
CA GLY A 73 -11.97 -3.58 2.66
C GLY A 73 -11.16 -4.76 2.14
N GLN A 74 -10.28 -4.54 1.16
CA GLN A 74 -9.42 -5.58 0.56
C GLN A 74 -8.22 -5.96 1.44
N VAL A 75 -7.70 -5.02 2.23
CA VAL A 75 -6.44 -5.23 2.98
C VAL A 75 -6.66 -5.53 4.47
N ARG A 76 -7.78 -5.08 5.06
CA ARG A 76 -8.03 -5.18 6.50
C ARG A 76 -7.97 -6.60 7.07
N SER A 77 -8.31 -7.63 6.29
CA SER A 77 -8.30 -9.02 6.76
C SER A 77 -6.89 -9.56 7.02
N ASN A 78 -5.87 -8.93 6.42
CA ASN A 78 -4.48 -9.29 6.62
C ASN A 78 -3.78 -8.43 7.68
N ALA A 79 -4.48 -7.42 8.25
CA ALA A 79 -3.91 -6.55 9.27
C ALA A 79 -3.43 -7.35 10.49
N GLY A 80 -2.16 -7.17 10.86
CA GLY A 80 -1.53 -7.82 12.00
C GLY A 80 -1.21 -9.31 11.80
N THR A 81 -1.49 -9.87 10.62
CA THR A 81 -1.22 -11.29 10.33
C THR A 81 0.18 -11.54 9.78
N GLY A 82 0.90 -10.49 9.39
CA GLY A 82 2.16 -10.58 8.63
C GLY A 82 1.98 -10.98 7.16
N ARG A 83 0.74 -11.21 6.70
CA ARG A 83 0.45 -11.46 5.28
C ARG A 83 0.35 -10.13 4.51
N MET A 84 0.72 -10.19 3.24
CA MET A 84 0.74 -9.03 2.34
C MET A 84 -0.37 -9.13 1.28
N ASN A 85 -0.83 -7.99 0.78
CA ASN A 85 -1.74 -7.87 -0.35
C ASN A 85 -0.95 -7.37 -1.57
N LEU A 86 -0.94 -8.14 -2.65
CA LEU A 86 -0.35 -7.76 -3.92
C LEU A 86 -1.44 -7.47 -4.94
N GLY A 87 -1.33 -6.36 -5.67
CA GLY A 87 -2.22 -6.08 -6.79
C GLY A 87 -1.85 -4.80 -7.53
N ARG A 88 -2.45 -4.61 -8.70
CA ARG A 88 -2.31 -3.35 -9.45
C ARG A 88 -3.33 -2.35 -8.97
N LEU A 89 -2.91 -1.14 -8.63
CA LEU A 89 -3.83 -0.08 -8.23
C LEU A 89 -4.67 0.33 -9.45
N GLY A 90 -5.98 0.42 -9.24
CA GLY A 90 -6.93 0.93 -10.21
C GLY A 90 -8.14 1.52 -9.54
N GLN A 91 -9.16 1.80 -10.34
CA GLN A 91 -10.42 2.37 -9.88
C GLN A 91 -11.58 1.41 -10.15
N GLY A 92 -12.48 1.30 -9.19
CA GLY A 92 -13.74 0.59 -9.33
C GLY A 92 -14.78 1.40 -10.12
N GLU A 93 -16.01 0.91 -10.13
CA GLU A 93 -17.10 1.57 -10.85
C GLU A 93 -17.45 2.94 -10.21
N LYS A 94 -17.47 3.97 -11.06
CA LYS A 94 -17.87 5.32 -10.65
C LYS A 94 -19.39 5.40 -10.51
N LYS A 95 -19.87 5.70 -9.31
CA LYS A 95 -21.29 6.01 -9.09
C LYS A 95 -21.60 7.48 -9.42
N PRO A 96 -22.81 7.79 -9.94
CA PRO A 96 -23.20 9.18 -10.21
C PRO A 96 -23.01 10.08 -8.98
N GLY A 97 -22.31 11.21 -9.15
CA GLY A 97 -22.03 12.17 -8.09
C GLY A 97 -20.88 11.81 -7.14
N GLN A 98 -20.14 10.71 -7.37
CA GLN A 98 -18.97 10.33 -6.56
C GLN A 98 -17.74 10.04 -7.44
N SER A 99 -16.56 10.18 -6.86
CA SER A 99 -15.31 9.72 -7.48
C SER A 99 -15.25 8.19 -7.48
N ALA A 100 -14.59 7.61 -8.49
CA ALA A 100 -14.38 6.17 -8.56
C ALA A 100 -13.51 5.70 -7.37
N PRO A 101 -13.90 4.64 -6.65
CA PRO A 101 -13.16 4.19 -5.47
C PRO A 101 -11.85 3.48 -5.88
N TRP A 102 -10.77 3.73 -5.15
CA TRP A 102 -9.51 3.03 -5.34
C TRP A 102 -9.59 1.57 -4.88
N MET A 103 -8.98 0.67 -5.65
CA MET A 103 -8.91 -0.76 -5.37
C MET A 103 -7.66 -1.40 -5.97
N LEU A 104 -7.29 -2.58 -5.46
CA LEU A 104 -6.35 -3.48 -6.09
C LEU A 104 -7.08 -4.42 -7.05
N ALA A 105 -6.61 -4.48 -8.29
CA ALA A 105 -6.92 -5.55 -9.23
C ALA A 105 -6.03 -6.77 -8.96
N GLU A 106 -6.51 -7.95 -9.34
CA GLU A 106 -5.74 -9.18 -9.20
C GLU A 106 -4.40 -9.09 -9.92
N PRO A 107 -3.29 -9.51 -9.28
CA PRO A 107 -1.98 -9.48 -9.90
C PRO A 107 -1.84 -10.60 -10.93
N THR A 108 -1.16 -10.31 -12.04
CA THR A 108 -0.74 -11.33 -13.00
C THR A 108 0.39 -12.20 -12.44
N GLU A 109 0.73 -13.31 -13.12
CA GLU A 109 1.90 -14.12 -12.72
C GLU A 109 3.21 -13.34 -12.87
N ALA A 110 3.31 -12.44 -13.85
CA ALA A 110 4.45 -11.54 -14.00
C ALA A 110 4.58 -10.59 -12.80
N ASP A 111 3.46 -10.05 -12.32
CA ASP A 111 3.42 -9.19 -11.14
C ASP A 111 3.88 -9.94 -9.88
N LYS A 112 3.40 -11.18 -9.69
CA LYS A 112 3.84 -12.03 -8.59
C LYS A 112 5.33 -12.33 -8.66
N ALA A 113 5.89 -12.51 -9.85
CA ALA A 113 7.33 -12.72 -10.02
C ALA A 113 8.14 -11.48 -9.59
N VAL A 114 7.69 -10.28 -9.93
CA VAL A 114 8.31 -9.02 -9.47
C VAL A 114 8.28 -8.92 -7.95
N ALA A 115 7.13 -9.18 -7.32
CA ALA A 115 6.99 -9.14 -5.87
C ALA A 115 7.89 -10.16 -5.15
N ARG A 116 7.94 -11.40 -5.64
CA ARG A 116 8.85 -12.44 -5.10
C ARG A 116 10.31 -12.03 -5.19
N ARG A 117 10.72 -11.43 -6.31
CA ARG A 117 12.10 -10.94 -6.51
C ARG A 117 12.43 -9.82 -5.52
N HIS A 118 11.51 -8.88 -5.32
CA HIS A 118 11.69 -7.80 -4.34
C HIS A 118 11.84 -8.35 -2.92
N LEU A 119 10.96 -9.28 -2.50
CA LEU A 119 11.04 -9.89 -1.17
C LEU A 119 12.35 -10.67 -0.97
N ALA A 120 12.83 -11.38 -1.99
CA ALA A 120 14.10 -12.10 -1.93
C ALA A 120 15.29 -11.14 -1.76
N SER A 121 15.30 -9.98 -2.44
CA SER A 121 16.35 -8.97 -2.26
C SER A 121 16.31 -8.28 -0.90
N SER A 122 15.13 -8.09 -0.33
CA SER A 122 14.97 -7.42 0.97
C SER A 122 15.25 -8.36 2.15
N ALA A 123 15.13 -9.68 1.96
CA ALA A 123 15.39 -10.69 2.99
C ALA A 123 16.88 -11.04 3.17
N GLN A 124 17.77 -10.50 2.33
CA GLN A 124 19.20 -10.78 2.45
C GLN A 124 19.84 -9.78 3.42
N PRO A 125 20.27 -10.19 4.63
CA PRO A 125 20.98 -9.30 5.54
C PRO A 125 22.29 -8.86 4.89
N PRO A 126 22.72 -7.59 5.08
CA PRO A 126 24.06 -7.20 4.68
C PRO A 126 25.04 -8.03 5.51
N PHE A 127 25.90 -8.79 4.84
CA PHE A 127 26.98 -9.54 5.47
C PHE A 127 27.84 -8.64 6.36
#